data_AF-A0A853C624-F1
#
_entry.id   AF-A0A853C624-F1
#
_cell.length_a   1.000
_cell.length_b   1.000
_cell.length_c   1.000
_cell.angle_alpha   90.00
_cell.angle_beta   90.00
_cell.angle_gamma   90.00
#
_symmetry.space_group_name_H-M   'P 1'
#
loop_
_entity.id
_entity.type
_entity.pdbx_description
1 polymer ?
#
loop_
_entity_poly.entity_id
_entity_poly.type
_entity_poly.pdbx_seq_one_letter_code
_entity_poly.pdbx_strand_id
1 'polypeptide(L)'
;MQRDEDRDDAAWRAIVDNYGDRAELGPEHPAAPTRPEPEPSWDDDHDEPEPLHDPDDAFVPPPTPPIPRPPNDRLLAWIGIFGTPVLVVVLVALRITIPGWAGLLLAVAFVGGFLYLVTRSPRSPRDPWDDGARV
;
A
#
# COMPACT_ATOMS: atom_id res chain seq x y z
N MET A 1 -0.26 22.69 25.46
CA MET A 1 -0.23 23.13 24.05
C MET A 1 1.18 23.59 23.70
N GLN A 2 1.59 24.83 23.98
CA GLN A 2 2.94 25.30 23.57
C GLN A 2 4.12 24.52 24.20
N ARG A 3 3.98 24.12 25.47
CA ARG A 3 4.98 23.29 26.17
C ARG A 3 5.13 21.87 25.59
N ASP A 4 4.11 21.38 24.92
CA ASP A 4 4.10 20.04 24.32
C ASP A 4 4.74 20.09 22.93
N GLU A 5 4.44 21.14 22.16
CA GLU A 5 5.09 21.45 20.88
C GLU A 5 6.62 21.64 21.04
N ASP A 6 7.06 22.41 22.04
CA ASP A 6 8.48 22.62 22.32
C ASP A 6 9.21 21.31 22.68
N ARG A 7 8.51 20.37 23.32
CA ARG A 7 9.04 19.05 23.69
C ARG A 7 9.15 18.15 22.47
N ASP A 8 8.14 18.17 21.61
CA ASP A 8 8.10 17.35 20.40
C ASP A 8 9.14 17.82 19.38
N ASP A 9 9.34 19.13 19.24
CA ASP A 9 10.40 19.71 18.40
C ASP A 9 11.80 19.37 18.91
N ALA A 10 12.00 19.36 20.23
CA ALA A 10 13.26 18.93 20.84
C ALA A 10 13.50 17.42 20.62
N ALA A 11 12.44 16.59 20.74
CA ALA A 11 12.51 15.16 20.51
C ALA A 11 12.83 14.83 19.04
N TRP A 12 12.16 15.50 18.10
CA TRP A 12 12.45 15.35 16.67
C TRP A 12 13.88 15.74 16.31
N ARG A 13 14.37 16.86 16.84
CA ARG A 13 15.74 17.32 16.62
C ARG A 13 16.75 16.29 17.13
N ALA A 14 16.52 15.71 18.31
CA ALA A 14 17.36 14.65 18.84
C ALA A 14 17.36 13.36 17.98
N ILE A 15 16.23 13.00 17.36
CA ILE A 15 16.16 11.84 16.45
C ILE A 15 16.97 12.09 15.18
N VAL A 16 16.86 13.29 14.60
CA VAL A 16 17.59 13.67 13.38
C VAL A 16 19.09 13.76 13.65
N ASP A 17 19.49 14.37 14.76
CA ASP A 17 20.90 14.56 15.12
C ASP A 17 21.62 13.23 15.39
N ASN A 18 20.90 12.21 15.89
CA ASN A 18 21.42 10.86 16.11
C ASN A 18 21.03 9.87 14.99
N TYR A 19 20.53 10.36 13.84
CA TYR A 19 20.10 9.49 12.74
C TYR A 19 21.30 8.78 12.11
N GLY A 20 21.40 7.47 12.34
CA GLY A 20 22.50 6.63 11.85
C GLY A 20 23.41 6.11 12.96
N ASP A 21 23.32 6.68 14.17
CA ASP A 21 24.01 6.16 15.34
C ASP A 21 23.22 4.98 15.93
N ARG A 22 23.92 3.90 16.25
CA ARG A 22 23.28 2.74 16.90
C ARG A 22 22.96 3.13 18.33
N ALA A 23 21.67 3.10 18.69
CA ALA A 23 21.24 3.32 20.06
C ALA A 23 21.90 2.31 21.00
N GLU A 24 22.85 2.76 21.81
CA GLU A 24 23.43 1.97 22.90
C GLU A 24 22.47 2.04 24.09
N LEU A 25 21.70 0.96 24.28
CA LEU A 25 20.85 0.81 25.46
C LEU A 25 21.77 0.55 26.66
N GLY A 26 21.93 1.54 27.53
CA GLY A 26 22.66 1.37 28.79
C GLY A 26 22.01 0.29 29.68
N PRO A 27 22.77 -0.31 30.61
CA PRO A 27 22.27 -1.36 31.53
C PRO A 27 21.16 -0.85 32.48
N GLU A 28 20.91 0.45 32.47
CA GLU A 28 19.98 1.19 33.31
C GLU A 28 18.64 1.51 32.64
N HIS A 29 18.33 0.92 31.48
CA HIS A 29 16.92 0.65 31.19
C HIS A 29 16.50 -0.37 32.24
N PRO A 30 15.69 -0.01 33.27
CA PRO A 30 15.18 -1.05 34.15
C PRO A 30 14.45 -1.98 33.21
N ALA A 31 14.91 -3.23 33.12
CA ALA A 31 14.12 -4.28 32.51
C ALA A 31 12.72 -4.03 33.04
N ALA A 32 11.78 -3.69 32.13
CA ALA A 32 10.39 -3.52 32.51
C ALA A 32 10.12 -4.69 33.45
N PRO A 33 9.67 -4.44 34.70
CA PRO A 33 9.57 -5.52 35.68
C PRO A 33 8.93 -6.66 34.93
N THR A 34 9.59 -7.81 34.89
CA THR A 34 9.02 -9.03 34.37
C THR A 34 7.86 -9.31 35.29
N ARG A 35 6.76 -8.57 35.12
CA ARG A 35 5.43 -9.07 35.36
C ARG A 35 5.52 -10.38 34.61
N PRO A 36 5.39 -11.53 35.28
CA PRO A 36 5.16 -12.76 34.56
C PRO A 36 3.93 -12.43 33.72
N GLU A 37 4.18 -12.10 32.45
CA GLU A 37 3.19 -12.23 31.41
C GLU A 37 2.74 -13.66 31.64
N PRO A 38 1.45 -13.89 31.92
CA PRO A 38 0.98 -15.25 32.08
C PRO A 38 1.48 -15.96 30.83
N GLU A 39 2.47 -16.84 31.00
CA GLU A 39 2.87 -17.70 29.91
C GLU A 39 1.56 -18.30 29.45
N PRO A 40 1.24 -18.25 28.14
CA PRO A 40 0.04 -18.89 27.67
C PRO A 40 0.06 -20.29 28.27
N SER A 41 -0.84 -20.53 29.23
CA SER A 41 -1.08 -21.86 29.75
C SER A 41 -1.77 -22.53 28.59
N TRP A 42 -0.96 -23.06 27.69
CA TRP A 42 -1.37 -24.21 26.93
C TRP A 42 -1.65 -25.24 28.00
N ASP A 43 -2.91 -25.33 28.40
CA ASP A 43 -3.36 -26.46 29.21
C ASP A 43 -2.92 -27.68 28.40
N ASP A 44 -1.91 -28.37 28.92
CA ASP A 44 -1.36 -29.61 28.36
C ASP A 44 -2.35 -30.76 28.66
N ASP A 45 -3.64 -30.47 28.57
CA ASP A 45 -4.75 -31.43 28.55
C ASP A 45 -4.98 -31.94 27.10
N HIS A 46 -4.07 -31.63 26.18
CA HIS A 46 -3.96 -32.29 24.89
C HIS A 46 -3.11 -33.57 25.02
N ASP A 47 -3.58 -34.48 25.86
CA ASP A 47 -3.19 -35.88 25.77
C ASP A 47 -3.56 -36.39 24.36
N GLU A 48 -2.55 -36.90 23.67
CA GLU A 48 -2.52 -37.36 22.28
C GLU A 48 -2.51 -36.26 21.20
N PRO A 49 -1.51 -36.26 20.29
CA PRO A 49 -1.70 -35.56 19.02
C PRO A 49 -2.90 -36.21 18.34
N GLU A 50 -4.01 -35.47 18.19
CA GLU A 50 -5.06 -35.91 17.27
C GLU A 50 -4.36 -36.29 15.96
N PRO A 51 -4.66 -37.47 15.39
CA PRO A 51 -4.06 -37.87 14.13
C PRO A 51 -4.26 -36.71 13.17
N LEU A 52 -3.15 -36.14 12.69
CA LEU A 52 -3.15 -35.10 11.67
C LEU A 52 -4.21 -35.52 10.66
N HIS A 53 -5.23 -34.67 10.45
CA HIS A 53 -6.24 -34.90 9.43
C HIS A 53 -5.53 -35.41 8.18
N ASP A 54 -6.09 -36.45 7.56
CA ASP A 54 -5.52 -37.06 6.37
C ASP A 54 -5.02 -35.94 5.44
N PRO A 55 -3.78 -35.96 4.91
CA PRO A 55 -3.35 -34.95 3.94
C PRO A 55 -4.33 -34.81 2.76
N ASP A 56 -5.16 -35.82 2.52
CA ASP A 56 -6.24 -35.83 1.55
C ASP A 56 -7.48 -34.99 1.95
N ASP A 57 -7.61 -34.60 3.23
CA ASP A 57 -8.65 -33.71 3.79
C ASP A 57 -8.21 -32.23 3.84
N ALA A 58 -7.05 -31.88 3.26
CA ALA A 58 -6.59 -30.50 3.18
C ALA A 58 -7.54 -29.64 2.32
N PHE A 59 -7.97 -28.50 2.85
CA PHE A 59 -8.79 -27.54 2.12
C PHE A 59 -8.13 -27.15 0.79
N VAL A 60 -8.75 -27.52 -0.34
CA VAL A 60 -8.37 -27.06 -1.67
C VAL A 60 -9.25 -25.86 -1.99
N PRO A 61 -8.68 -24.63 -2.10
CA PRO A 61 -9.46 -23.47 -2.47
C PRO A 61 -10.13 -23.71 -3.83
N PRO A 62 -11.37 -23.24 -4.02
CA PRO A 62 -11.97 -23.25 -5.34
C PRO A 62 -11.07 -22.46 -6.30
N PRO A 63 -11.03 -22.82 -7.59
CA PRO A 63 -10.25 -22.08 -8.58
C PRO A 63 -10.65 -20.60 -8.54
N THR A 64 -9.66 -19.71 -8.52
CA THR A 64 -9.91 -18.27 -8.44
C THR A 64 -10.74 -17.80 -9.63
N PRO A 65 -11.72 -16.90 -9.44
CA PRO A 65 -12.46 -16.32 -10.55
C PRO A 65 -11.52 -15.64 -11.55
N PRO A 66 -11.83 -15.68 -12.87
CA PRO A 66 -11.03 -14.98 -13.86
C PRO A 66 -11.06 -13.47 -13.63
N ILE A 67 -9.91 -12.82 -13.81
CA ILE A 67 -9.77 -11.38 -13.56
C ILE A 67 -10.67 -10.58 -14.54
N PRO A 68 -11.51 -9.65 -14.03
CA PRO A 68 -12.32 -8.79 -14.89
C PRO A 68 -11.43 -7.93 -15.79
N ARG A 69 -11.76 -7.86 -17.08
CA ARG A 69 -11.08 -6.92 -18.00
C ARG A 69 -11.59 -5.50 -17.73
N PRO A 70 -10.71 -4.49 -17.77
CA PRO A 70 -11.14 -3.10 -17.64
C PRO A 70 -12.06 -2.72 -18.81
N PRO A 71 -13.10 -1.91 -18.57
CA PRO A 71 -13.92 -1.37 -19.65
C PRO A 71 -13.09 -0.45 -20.54
N ASN A 72 -13.46 -0.35 -21.83
CA ASN A 72 -12.74 0.43 -22.84
C ASN A 72 -12.49 1.89 -22.41
N ASP A 73 -13.46 2.50 -21.73
CA ASP A 73 -13.37 3.88 -21.23
C ASP A 73 -12.22 4.06 -20.24
N ARG A 74 -12.01 3.08 -19.35
CA ARG A 74 -10.91 3.09 -18.38
C ARG A 74 -9.57 2.88 -19.09
N LEU A 75 -9.55 2.06 -20.14
CA LEU A 75 -8.35 1.85 -20.95
C LEU A 75 -7.97 3.14 -21.69
N LEU A 76 -8.94 3.85 -22.28
CA LEU A 76 -8.72 5.15 -22.92
C LEU A 76 -8.18 6.19 -21.94
N ALA A 77 -8.70 6.22 -20.70
CA ALA A 77 -8.21 7.15 -19.68
C ALA A 77 -6.74 6.90 -19.32
N TRP A 78 -6.33 5.63 -19.20
CA TRP A 78 -4.92 5.27 -19.00
C TRP A 78 -4.04 5.65 -20.21
N ILE A 79 -4.54 5.46 -21.43
CA ILE A 79 -3.86 5.94 -22.64
C ILE A 79 -3.73 7.46 -22.63
N GLY A 80 -4.75 8.20 -22.19
CA GLY A 80 -4.65 9.66 -22.07
C GLY A 80 -3.54 10.09 -21.10
N ILE A 81 -3.43 9.44 -19.94
CA ILE A 81 -2.48 9.79 -18.88
C ILE A 81 -1.04 9.41 -19.23
N PHE A 82 -0.80 8.20 -19.73
CA PHE A 82 0.56 7.74 -20.06
C PHE A 82 0.92 7.93 -21.53
N GLY A 83 -0.04 7.75 -22.42
CA GLY A 83 0.16 7.93 -23.85
C GLY A 83 0.49 9.38 -24.20
N THR A 84 -0.13 10.37 -23.58
CA THR A 84 0.19 11.79 -23.83
C THR A 84 1.65 12.14 -23.54
N PRO A 85 2.20 11.94 -22.33
CA PRO A 85 3.60 12.27 -22.04
C PRO A 85 4.57 11.44 -22.88
N VAL A 86 4.32 10.15 -23.08
CA VAL A 86 5.16 9.30 -23.94
C VAL A 86 5.15 9.81 -25.38
N LEU A 87 3.99 10.14 -25.92
CA LEU A 87 3.85 10.66 -27.28
C LEU A 87 4.56 12.01 -27.43
N VAL A 88 4.44 12.91 -26.45
CA VAL A 88 5.16 14.19 -26.45
C VAL A 88 6.68 13.96 -26.46
N VAL A 89 7.19 13.06 -25.62
CA VAL A 89 8.62 12.70 -25.61
C VAL A 89 9.06 12.18 -26.98
N VAL A 90 8.28 11.30 -27.60
CA VAL A 90 8.57 10.77 -28.94
C VAL A 90 8.57 11.88 -30.00
N LEU A 91 7.57 12.77 -30.00
CA LEU A 91 7.49 13.88 -30.95
C LEU A 91 8.68 14.85 -30.81
N VAL A 92 9.08 15.14 -29.57
CA VAL A 92 10.25 15.98 -29.27
C VAL A 92 11.54 15.29 -29.73
N ALA A 93 11.70 13.99 -29.44
CA ALA A 93 12.86 13.22 -29.88
C ALA A 93 12.99 13.16 -31.41
N LEU A 94 11.87 13.05 -32.11
CA LEU A 94 11.80 13.09 -33.58
C LEU A 94 11.84 14.51 -34.17
N ARG A 95 11.95 15.55 -33.33
CA ARG A 95 11.96 16.98 -33.73
C ARG A 95 10.71 17.38 -34.54
N ILE A 96 9.58 16.75 -34.26
CA ILE A 96 8.30 17.04 -34.91
C ILE A 96 7.65 18.22 -34.19
N THR A 97 7.34 19.29 -34.94
CA THR A 97 6.64 20.46 -34.41
C THR A 97 5.18 20.11 -34.14
N ILE A 98 4.72 20.38 -32.92
CA ILE A 98 3.32 20.17 -32.52
C ILE A 98 2.51 21.42 -32.89
N PRO A 99 1.53 21.34 -33.79
CA PRO A 99 0.64 22.47 -34.06
C PRO A 99 -0.23 22.76 -32.82
N GLY A 100 -0.58 24.03 -32.58
CA GLY A 100 -1.25 24.45 -31.34
C GLY A 100 -2.55 23.69 -31.02
N TRP A 101 -3.34 23.34 -32.03
CA TRP A 101 -4.57 22.55 -31.85
C TRP A 101 -4.28 21.12 -31.37
N ALA A 102 -3.19 20.50 -31.82
CA ALA A 102 -2.79 19.17 -31.37
C ALA A 102 -2.27 19.21 -29.93
N GLY A 103 -1.56 20.28 -29.56
CA GLY A 103 -1.18 20.55 -28.16
C GLY A 103 -2.39 20.64 -27.24
N LEU A 104 -3.46 21.32 -27.68
CA LEU A 104 -4.71 21.41 -26.93
C LEU A 104 -5.40 20.04 -26.81
N LEU A 105 -5.44 19.24 -27.88
CA LEU A 105 -5.98 17.87 -27.82
C LEU A 105 -5.21 16.98 -26.85
N LEU A 106 -3.88 17.07 -26.84
CA LEU A 106 -3.02 16.33 -25.89
C LEU A 106 -3.31 16.76 -24.45
N ALA A 107 -3.43 18.06 -24.19
CA ALA A 107 -3.77 18.57 -22.87
C ALA A 107 -5.16 18.08 -22.41
N VAL A 108 -6.16 18.14 -23.29
CA VAL A 108 -7.52 17.65 -23.00
C VAL A 108 -7.52 16.13 -22.78
N ALA A 109 -6.76 15.35 -23.56
CA ALA A 109 -6.65 13.91 -23.39
C ALA A 109 -6.02 13.54 -22.03
N PHE A 110 -4.96 14.25 -21.63
CA PHE A 110 -4.30 14.05 -20.34
C PHE A 110 -5.22 14.42 -19.17
N VAL A 111 -5.77 15.64 -19.16
CA VAL A 111 -6.64 16.14 -18.08
C VAL A 111 -7.94 15.34 -18.02
N GLY A 112 -8.55 15.07 -19.18
CA GLY A 112 -9.78 14.29 -19.29
C GLY A 112 -9.60 12.85 -18.80
N GLY A 113 -8.50 12.19 -19.18
CA GLY A 113 -8.15 10.87 -18.68
C GLY A 113 -7.97 10.84 -17.16
N PHE A 114 -7.24 11.82 -16.62
CA PHE A 114 -7.05 11.95 -15.17
C PHE A 114 -8.37 12.15 -14.42
N LEU A 115 -9.20 13.11 -14.85
CA LEU A 115 -10.50 13.38 -14.23
C LEU A 115 -11.44 12.18 -14.32
N TYR A 116 -11.44 11.46 -15.44
CA TYR A 116 -12.22 10.23 -15.60
C TYR A 116 -11.81 9.17 -14.56
N LEU A 117 -10.51 8.92 -14.38
CA LEU A 117 -10.05 7.93 -13.38
C LEU A 117 -10.43 8.35 -11.96
N VAL A 118 -10.17 9.60 -11.60
CA VAL A 118 -10.46 10.11 -10.25
C VAL A 118 -11.95 10.04 -9.92
N THR A 119 -12.81 10.44 -10.85
CA THR A 119 -14.26 10.39 -10.63
C THR A 119 -14.82 8.98 -10.57
N ARG A 120 -14.13 8.00 -11.20
CA ARG A 120 -14.53 6.59 -11.22
C ARG A 120 -13.87 5.76 -10.11
N SER A 121 -12.95 6.32 -9.34
CA SER A 121 -12.38 5.64 -8.18
C SER A 121 -13.45 5.39 -7.12
N PRO A 122 -13.56 4.17 -6.56
CA PRO A 122 -14.48 3.87 -5.47
C PRO A 122 -14.20 4.81 -4.29
N ARG A 123 -15.26 5.45 -3.78
CA ARG A 123 -15.15 6.40 -2.65
C ARG A 123 -15.27 5.74 -1.29
N SER A 124 -15.77 4.51 -1.25
CA SER A 124 -15.81 3.70 -0.04
C SER A 124 -14.52 2.90 0.08
N PRO A 125 -13.87 2.90 1.26
CA PRO A 125 -12.84 1.93 1.60
C PRO A 125 -13.37 0.51 1.40
N ARG A 126 -12.49 -0.41 0.97
CA ARG A 126 -12.77 -1.85 1.10
C ARG A 126 -12.98 -2.15 2.59
N ASP A 127 -13.81 -3.14 2.89
CA ASP A 127 -14.03 -3.55 4.28
C ASP A 127 -12.66 -3.83 4.93
N PRO A 128 -12.33 -3.22 6.09
CA PRO A 128 -11.04 -3.42 6.76
C PRO A 128 -10.70 -4.88 7.04
N TRP A 129 -11.71 -5.74 7.12
CA TRP A 129 -11.59 -7.17 7.43
C TRP A 129 -11.79 -8.08 6.21
N ASP A 130 -11.95 -7.50 5.00
CA ASP A 130 -12.01 -8.23 3.74
C ASP A 130 -10.67 -8.06 3.01
N ASP A 131 -9.69 -8.87 3.43
CA ASP A 131 -8.38 -9.01 2.77
C ASP A 131 -8.43 -9.90 1.52
N GLY A 132 -9.62 -10.40 1.17
CA GLY A 132 -9.84 -11.32 0.07
C GLY A 132 -9.51 -12.78 0.39
N ALA A 133 -9.09 -13.11 1.62
CA ALA A 133 -8.97 -14.48 2.08
C ALA A 133 -10.35 -15.02 2.48
N ARG A 134 -10.70 -16.22 2.02
CA ARG A 134 -11.83 -16.99 2.54
C ARG A 134 -11.26 -18.26 3.16
N VAL A 135 -11.48 -18.44 4.45
CA VAL A 135 -11.27 -19.70 5.19
C VAL A 135 -12.34 -20.71 4.83
#